data_AF-A0A847B2Z2-F1
#
_entry.id   AF-A0A847B2Z2-F1
#
_cell.length_a   1.000
_cell.length_b   1.000
_cell.length_c   1.000
_cell.angle_alpha   90.00
_cell.angle_beta   90.00
_cell.angle_gamma   90.00
#
_symmetry.space_group_name_H-M   'P 1'
#
loop_
_entity.id
_entity.type
_entity.pdbx_description
1 polymer ?
#
loop_
_entity_poly.entity_id
_entity_poly.type
_entity_poly.pdbx_seq_one_letter_code
_entity_poly.pdbx_strand_id
1 'polypeptide(L)'
;MKKVLLKTVFAITIAIIFSSCAALHSGYMLNSAALSSANFSYVKQNIKGEATVTYVLGIGGFSKDALVEDAKQDMLASNTLKSNQTFTNLTVNFKTTSYLGILYRVVKCTVTADVVEFK
;
A
#
# COMPACT_ATOMS: atom_id res chain seq x y z
N MET A 1 -17.02 -42.92 -18.88
CA MET A 1 -17.76 -41.71 -18.48
C MET A 1 -17.18 -41.05 -17.22
N LYS A 2 -17.09 -41.74 -16.06
CA LYS A 2 -16.54 -41.17 -14.81
C LYS A 2 -15.12 -40.58 -14.91
N LYS A 3 -14.20 -41.23 -15.65
CA LYS A 3 -12.82 -40.73 -15.87
C LYS A 3 -12.75 -39.47 -16.72
N VAL A 4 -13.68 -39.30 -17.68
CA VAL A 4 -13.76 -38.11 -18.53
C VAL A 4 -14.34 -36.96 -17.72
N LEU A 5 -15.42 -37.22 -16.97
CA LEU A 5 -16.00 -36.24 -16.04
C LEU A 5 -14.98 -35.72 -15.02
N LEU A 6 -14.17 -36.61 -14.42
CA LEU A 6 -13.12 -36.23 -13.46
C LEU A 6 -12.05 -35.33 -14.09
N LYS A 7 -11.60 -35.64 -15.32
CA LYS A 7 -10.62 -34.81 -16.06
C LYS A 7 -11.20 -33.43 -16.40
N THR A 8 -12.46 -33.39 -16.81
CA THR A 8 -13.15 -32.12 -17.13
C THR A 8 -13.31 -31.25 -15.89
N VAL A 9 -13.74 -31.82 -14.76
CA VAL A 9 -13.84 -31.09 -13.48
C VAL A 9 -12.47 -30.55 -13.07
N PHE A 10 -11.42 -31.36 -13.14
CA PHE A 10 -10.06 -30.92 -12.82
C PHE A 10 -9.56 -29.77 -13.70
N ALA A 11 -9.80 -29.85 -15.02
CA ALA A 11 -9.42 -28.78 -15.95
C ALA A 11 -10.19 -27.47 -15.67
N ILE A 12 -11.48 -27.55 -15.33
CA ILE A 12 -12.30 -26.38 -14.98
C ILE A 12 -11.81 -25.76 -13.67
N THR A 13 -11.52 -26.56 -12.65
CA THR A 13 -10.98 -26.05 -11.36
C THR A 13 -9.65 -25.32 -11.56
N ILE A 14 -8.76 -25.86 -12.39
CA ILE A 14 -7.51 -25.19 -12.77
C ILE A 14 -7.81 -23.86 -13.47
N ALA A 15 -8.66 -23.85 -14.48
CA ALA A 15 -9.00 -22.62 -15.21
C ALA A 15 -9.58 -21.51 -14.30
N ILE A 16 -10.34 -21.89 -13.26
CA ILE A 16 -10.89 -20.95 -12.27
C ILE A 16 -9.78 -20.38 -11.37
N ILE A 17 -8.82 -21.20 -10.92
CA ILE A 17 -7.70 -20.72 -10.10
C ILE A 17 -6.83 -19.72 -10.90
N PHE A 18 -6.55 -20.03 -12.17
CA PHE A 18 -5.72 -19.20 -13.03
C PHE A 18 -6.41 -17.90 -13.52
N SER A 19 -7.74 -17.82 -13.44
CA SER A 19 -8.50 -16.59 -13.78
C SER A 19 -8.79 -15.70 -12.57
N SER A 20 -8.50 -16.17 -11.35
CA SER A 20 -8.76 -15.38 -10.14
C SER A 20 -7.73 -14.26 -9.94
N CYS A 21 -8.24 -13.03 -9.82
CA CYS A 21 -7.53 -11.86 -9.31
C CYS A 21 -8.33 -11.31 -8.14
N ALA A 22 -7.67 -11.12 -6.99
CA ALA A 22 -8.29 -10.57 -5.80
C ALA A 22 -7.48 -9.39 -5.28
N ALA A 23 -8.17 -8.34 -4.84
CA ALA A 23 -7.54 -7.18 -4.21
C ALA A 23 -8.11 -6.99 -2.81
N LEU A 24 -7.23 -6.98 -1.81
CA LEU A 24 -7.52 -6.65 -0.43
C LEU A 24 -6.98 -5.26 -0.13
N HIS A 25 -7.79 -4.46 0.55
CA HIS A 25 -7.47 -3.09 0.91
C HIS A 25 -7.54 -2.96 2.43
N SER A 26 -6.56 -2.31 3.03
CA SER A 26 -6.54 -1.98 4.45
C SER A 26 -5.83 -0.66 4.64
N GLY A 27 -6.23 0.13 5.62
CA GLY A 27 -5.54 1.38 5.91
C GLY A 27 -5.98 1.96 7.24
N TYR A 28 -5.24 2.97 7.67
CA TYR A 28 -5.53 3.72 8.87
C TYR A 28 -5.07 5.17 8.70
N MET A 29 -5.68 6.06 9.47
CA MET A 29 -5.32 7.48 9.53
C MET A 29 -4.68 7.76 10.87
N LEU A 30 -3.61 8.55 10.84
CA LEU A 30 -2.93 9.08 12.01
C LEU A 30 -2.94 10.60 11.92
N ASN A 31 -3.13 11.25 13.05
CA ASN A 31 -2.88 12.67 13.14
C ASN A 31 -1.95 12.92 14.31
N SER A 32 -0.77 13.45 14.02
CA SER A 32 0.26 13.80 15.01
C SER A 32 0.35 15.31 15.24
N ALA A 33 -0.31 16.13 14.41
CA ALA A 33 -0.33 17.56 14.59
C ALA A 33 -1.50 17.94 15.50
N ALA A 34 -1.19 18.46 16.70
CA ALA A 34 -2.17 19.12 17.56
C ALA A 34 -2.55 20.48 16.94
N LEU A 35 -3.34 20.44 15.86
CA LEU A 35 -3.90 21.62 15.18
C LEU A 35 -5.06 22.20 16.00
N SER A 36 -4.78 22.56 17.26
CA SER A 36 -5.80 23.04 18.21
C SER A 36 -6.17 24.50 18.00
N SER A 37 -5.40 25.24 17.20
CA SER A 37 -5.54 26.67 16.97
C SER A 37 -5.34 27.00 15.48
N ALA A 38 -5.94 28.10 15.01
CA ALA A 38 -5.78 28.58 13.63
C ALA A 38 -4.44 29.32 13.42
N ASN A 39 -3.33 28.69 13.82
CA ASN A 39 -1.97 29.26 13.78
C ASN A 39 -1.09 28.64 12.67
N PHE A 40 -1.71 28.08 11.63
CA PHE A 40 -1.00 27.42 10.53
C PHE A 40 -1.67 27.69 9.19
N SER A 41 -0.95 27.38 8.12
CA SER A 41 -1.44 27.36 6.74
C SER A 41 -1.02 26.08 6.03
N TYR A 42 -1.88 25.53 5.18
CA TYR A 42 -1.51 24.43 4.31
C TYR A 42 -0.56 24.92 3.22
N VAL A 43 0.61 24.32 3.12
CA VAL A 43 1.62 24.64 2.10
C VAL A 43 1.60 23.62 0.96
N LYS A 44 1.35 22.35 1.29
CA LYS A 44 1.14 21.28 0.32
C LYS A 44 0.04 20.36 0.82
N GLN A 45 -0.72 19.78 -0.10
CA GLN A 45 -1.78 18.83 0.21
C GLN A 45 -1.60 17.57 -0.62
N ASN A 46 -2.05 16.44 -0.08
CA ASN A 46 -1.99 15.13 -0.75
C ASN A 46 -0.58 14.75 -1.23
N ILE A 47 0.45 15.13 -0.46
CA ILE A 47 1.79 14.58 -0.71
C ILE A 47 1.76 13.08 -0.46
N LYS A 48 2.57 12.34 -1.20
CA LYS A 48 2.44 10.90 -1.29
C LYS A 48 3.80 10.25 -1.49
N GLY A 49 3.97 9.09 -0.87
CA GLY A 49 5.02 8.16 -1.21
C GLY A 49 4.51 6.74 -1.25
N GLU A 50 5.19 5.90 -2.04
CA GLU A 50 4.78 4.53 -2.29
C GLU A 50 5.94 3.56 -2.13
N ALA A 51 5.64 2.38 -1.62
CA ALA A 51 6.56 1.26 -1.66
C ALA A 51 5.81 0.00 -2.08
N THR A 52 6.43 -0.80 -2.93
CA THR A 52 5.84 -2.04 -3.44
C THR A 52 6.78 -3.20 -3.20
N VAL A 53 6.19 -4.32 -2.79
CA VAL A 53 6.88 -5.60 -2.67
C VAL A 53 6.09 -6.67 -3.41
N THR A 54 6.83 -7.56 -4.06
CA THR A 54 6.26 -8.70 -4.79
C THR A 54 6.71 -9.99 -4.11
N TYR A 55 5.75 -10.89 -3.94
CA TYR A 55 5.93 -12.24 -3.44
C TYR A 55 5.58 -13.23 -4.55
N VAL A 56 6.50 -14.16 -4.79
CA VAL A 56 6.33 -15.29 -5.70
C VAL A 56 6.35 -16.55 -4.86
N LEU A 57 5.26 -17.32 -4.89
CA LEU A 57 5.09 -18.53 -4.07
C LEU A 57 5.29 -18.26 -2.56
N GLY A 58 4.92 -17.08 -2.08
CA GLY A 58 5.11 -16.66 -0.69
C GLY A 58 6.53 -16.20 -0.35
N ILE A 59 7.48 -16.28 -1.28
CA ILE A 59 8.86 -15.82 -1.10
C ILE A 59 9.00 -14.42 -1.70
N GLY A 60 9.48 -13.46 -0.92
CA GLY A 60 9.64 -12.07 -1.32
C GLY A 60 9.85 -11.15 -0.11
N GLY A 61 10.11 -9.87 -0.36
CA GLY A 61 10.18 -8.85 0.71
C GLY A 61 11.45 -8.78 1.54
N PHE A 62 12.45 -9.63 1.29
CA PHE A 62 13.73 -9.61 2.02
C PHE A 62 14.56 -8.34 1.84
N SER A 63 14.31 -7.55 0.79
CA SER A 63 15.03 -6.30 0.53
C SER A 63 14.40 -5.06 1.19
N LYS A 64 13.35 -5.25 2.01
CA LYS A 64 12.55 -4.18 2.60
C LYS A 64 12.59 -4.31 4.12
N ASP A 65 13.19 -3.35 4.80
CA ASP A 65 13.25 -3.34 6.27
C ASP A 65 11.84 -3.14 6.86
N ALA A 66 11.10 -2.15 6.34
CA ALA A 66 9.69 -1.95 6.62
C ALA A 66 9.02 -1.22 5.45
N LEU A 67 7.98 -1.82 4.86
CA LEU A 67 7.31 -1.26 3.68
C LEU A 67 6.71 0.15 3.92
N VAL A 68 6.31 0.45 5.16
CA VAL A 68 5.81 1.77 5.55
C VAL A 68 6.95 2.79 5.60
N GLU A 69 8.11 2.40 6.10
CA GLU A 69 9.28 3.29 6.18
C GLU A 69 9.76 3.65 4.78
N ASP A 70 9.86 2.66 3.88
CA ASP A 70 10.20 2.91 2.48
C ASP A 70 9.23 3.88 1.79
N ALA A 71 7.91 3.69 1.99
CA ALA A 71 6.90 4.58 1.42
C ALA A 71 6.99 6.00 2.03
N LYS A 72 7.32 6.10 3.31
CA LYS A 72 7.55 7.39 3.97
C LYS A 72 8.83 8.06 3.46
N GLN A 73 9.92 7.32 3.26
CA GLN A 73 11.16 7.86 2.71
C GLN A 73 10.98 8.35 1.27
N ASP A 74 10.22 7.62 0.45
CA ASP A 74 9.80 8.06 -0.89
C ASP A 74 9.01 9.38 -0.84
N MET A 75 8.06 9.50 0.10
CA MET A 75 7.31 10.74 0.32
C MET A 75 8.24 11.91 0.73
N LEU A 76 9.20 11.64 1.62
CA LEU A 76 10.16 12.63 2.15
C LEU A 76 11.16 13.10 1.11
N ALA A 77 11.61 12.23 0.20
CA ALA A 77 12.60 12.55 -0.82
C ALA A 77 12.20 13.74 -1.71
N SER A 78 10.89 13.96 -1.90
CA SER A 78 10.34 15.08 -2.66
C SER A 78 9.67 16.16 -1.79
N ASN A 79 9.59 15.96 -0.47
CA ASN A 79 8.86 16.82 0.46
C ASN A 79 9.61 17.05 1.78
N THR A 80 10.87 17.46 1.70
CA THR A 80 11.64 17.88 2.88
C THR A 80 10.93 19.01 3.62
N LEU A 81 10.69 18.81 4.91
CA LEU A 81 10.08 19.82 5.78
C LEU A 81 11.10 20.90 6.17
N LYS A 82 10.61 22.14 6.26
CA LYS A 82 11.31 23.23 6.95
C LYS A 82 11.08 23.15 8.46
N SER A 83 11.87 23.88 9.24
CA SER A 83 11.81 23.86 10.71
C SER A 83 10.45 24.24 11.31
N ASN A 84 9.63 25.04 10.61
CA ASN A 84 8.29 25.44 11.04
C ASN A 84 7.17 24.66 10.34
N GLN A 85 7.49 23.54 9.68
CA GLN A 85 6.53 22.72 8.97
C GLN A 85 6.36 21.36 9.65
N THR A 86 5.16 20.79 9.53
CA THR A 86 4.88 19.42 9.98
C THR A 86 3.92 18.72 9.04
N PHE A 87 3.92 17.40 9.09
CA PHE A 87 2.90 16.60 8.42
C PHE A 87 1.63 16.54 9.28
N THR A 88 0.50 16.65 8.61
CA THR A 88 -0.83 16.42 9.18
C THR A 88 -1.63 15.49 8.27
N ASN A 89 -2.76 14.98 8.76
CA ASN A 89 -3.67 14.11 7.99
C ASN A 89 -2.94 12.91 7.36
N LEU A 90 -2.03 12.30 8.13
CA LEU A 90 -1.24 11.17 7.67
C LEU A 90 -2.16 9.97 7.44
N THR A 91 -2.09 9.35 6.28
CA THR A 91 -2.78 8.09 6.02
C THR A 91 -1.78 7.05 5.56
N VAL A 92 -2.00 5.81 5.99
CA VAL A 92 -1.22 4.65 5.53
C VAL A 92 -2.21 3.66 4.95
N ASN A 93 -2.05 3.38 3.67
CA ASN A 93 -2.92 2.48 2.92
C ASN A 93 -2.11 1.34 2.34
N PHE A 94 -2.65 0.14 2.44
CA PHE A 94 -2.11 -1.06 1.84
C PHE A 94 -3.11 -1.62 0.83
N LYS A 95 -2.59 -1.94 -0.35
CA LYS A 95 -3.30 -2.70 -1.37
C LYS A 95 -2.52 -4.00 -1.61
N THR A 96 -3.14 -5.12 -1.26
CA THR A 96 -2.64 -6.45 -1.60
C THR A 96 -3.39 -6.94 -2.84
N THR A 97 -2.70 -7.12 -3.95
CA THR A 97 -3.25 -7.76 -5.14
C THR A 97 -2.67 -9.17 -5.25
N SER A 98 -3.52 -10.18 -5.40
CA SER A 98 -3.10 -11.56 -5.60
C SER A 98 -3.60 -12.05 -6.96
N TYR A 99 -2.71 -12.69 -7.71
CA TYR A 99 -2.94 -13.25 -9.03
C TYR A 99 -2.69 -14.75 -8.98
N LEU A 100 -3.44 -15.51 -9.79
CA LEU A 100 -3.35 -16.97 -9.83
C LEU A 100 -3.59 -17.58 -8.44
N GLY A 101 -4.59 -17.05 -7.72
CA GLY A 101 -4.83 -17.37 -6.32
C GLY A 101 -3.78 -16.74 -5.38
N ILE A 102 -2.79 -17.52 -4.96
CA ILE A 102 -1.78 -17.13 -3.94
C ILE A 102 -0.35 -17.14 -4.52
N LEU A 103 -0.18 -17.58 -5.77
CA LEU A 103 1.16 -17.81 -6.34
C LEU A 103 1.92 -16.52 -6.62
N TYR A 104 1.21 -15.43 -6.93
CA TYR A 104 1.82 -14.14 -7.18
C TYR A 104 1.07 -13.06 -6.42
N ARG A 105 1.72 -12.45 -5.44
CA ARG A 105 1.12 -11.44 -4.56
C ARG A 105 1.94 -10.16 -4.59
N VAL A 106 1.29 -9.05 -4.88
CA VAL A 106 1.88 -7.71 -4.85
C VAL A 106 1.27 -6.95 -3.67
N VAL A 107 2.10 -6.45 -2.77
CA VAL A 107 1.66 -5.58 -1.67
C VAL A 107 2.23 -4.20 -1.92
N LYS A 108 1.32 -3.23 -2.06
CA LYS A 108 1.64 -1.82 -2.24
C LYS A 108 1.24 -1.07 -0.98
N CYS A 109 2.21 -0.40 -0.36
CA CYS A 109 1.99 0.59 0.69
C CYS A 109 1.98 1.99 0.07
N THR A 110 1.07 2.83 0.53
CA THR A 110 0.96 4.22 0.14
C THR A 110 0.79 5.05 1.40
N VAL A 111 1.72 5.95 1.63
CA VAL A 111 1.66 6.94 2.71
C VAL A 111 1.26 8.26 2.08
N THR A 112 0.26 8.93 2.65
CA THR A 112 -0.11 10.29 2.25
C THR A 112 -0.10 11.22 3.44
N ALA A 113 0.11 12.51 3.19
CA ALA A 113 -0.01 13.54 4.19
C ALA A 113 -0.34 14.89 3.54
N ASP A 114 -0.66 15.86 4.39
CA ASP A 114 -0.59 17.27 4.06
C ASP A 114 0.57 17.91 4.81
N VAL A 115 1.11 19.00 4.26
CA VAL A 115 2.13 19.82 4.93
C VAL A 115 1.51 21.12 5.37
N VAL A 116 1.58 21.38 6.66
CA VAL A 116 1.22 22.67 7.25
C VAL A 116 2.46 23.39 7.71
N GLU A 117 2.40 24.71 7.66
CA GLU A 117 3.43 25.61 8.15
C GLU A 117 2.84 26.48 9.26
N PHE A 118 3.50 26.50 10.41
CA PHE A 118 3.10 27.33 11.54
C PHE A 118 3.57 28.77 11.34
N LYS A 119 2.72 29.70 11.76
CA LYS A 119 2.98 31.14 11.76
C LYS A 119 3.81 31.56 12.97
#